data_AF-A0AAV8H049-F1
#
_entry.id   AF-A0AAV8H049-F1
#
_cell.length_a   1.000
_cell.length_b   1.000
_cell.length_c   1.000
_cell.angle_alpha   90.00
_cell.angle_beta   90.00
_cell.angle_gamma   90.00
#
_symmetry.space_group_name_H-M   'P 1'
#
loop_
_entity.id
_entity.type
_entity.pdbx_description
1 polymer ?
#
loop_
_entity_poly.entity_id
_entity_poly.type
_entity_poly.pdbx_seq_one_letter_code
_entity_poly.pdbx_strand_id
1 'polypeptide(L)'
;MDLSRQSSIILSITILTTFASNVKSSLPQGLQTLNISSEITTDPNITASFATDFGNLFNRTPGAVFFPSSPNDITTLICFSYTSTTPFHISQRGLGHSTYGQTLVPDGILIDMSSLGRKNHNRINVTNGPIPYADVGAEQIWIDVLNATLKHDLMPRTGETVTCSRESNPDLFYAVLGGLGQFGVITRARIALEPAQKRVRWLELFYTDIKGTHQ
;
A
#
# COMPACT_ATOMS: atom_id res chain seq x y z
N MET A 1 -11.91 52.10 15.99
CA MET A 1 -13.06 51.55 15.23
C MET A 1 -12.58 51.45 13.81
N ASP A 2 -12.20 50.24 13.41
CA ASP A 2 -11.63 49.97 12.09
C ASP A 2 -12.62 49.08 11.33
N LEU A 3 -12.97 49.53 10.12
CA LEU A 3 -13.85 48.89 9.16
C LEU A 3 -12.93 48.45 8.02
N SER A 4 -12.72 47.15 7.83
CA SER A 4 -12.83 46.49 6.52
C SER A 4 -12.27 45.07 6.51
N ARG A 5 -12.93 44.24 5.70
CA ARG A 5 -12.56 42.90 5.23
C ARG A 5 -12.78 41.73 6.19
N GLN A 6 -14.07 41.38 6.29
CA GLN A 6 -14.49 39.98 6.14
C GLN A 6 -13.87 39.39 4.87
N SER A 7 -13.30 38.19 4.97
CA SER A 7 -13.08 37.30 3.84
C SER A 7 -13.31 35.88 4.31
N SER A 8 -14.59 35.52 4.33
CA SER A 8 -15.05 34.13 4.46
C SER A 8 -14.55 33.35 3.24
N ILE A 9 -13.78 32.29 3.47
CA ILE A 9 -13.44 31.33 2.41
C ILE A 9 -14.65 30.39 2.27
N ILE A 10 -15.49 30.65 1.26
CA ILE A 10 -16.54 29.73 0.83
C ILE A 10 -15.88 28.65 -0.02
N LEU A 11 -15.69 27.46 0.55
CA LEU A 11 -15.27 26.27 -0.20
C LEU A 11 -16.54 25.66 -0.85
N SER A 12 -16.90 26.13 -2.04
CA SER A 12 -18.00 25.54 -2.81
C SER A 12 -17.45 24.33 -3.59
N ILE A 13 -17.66 23.13 -3.06
CA ILE A 13 -17.37 21.87 -3.78
C ILE A 13 -18.51 21.66 -4.78
N THR A 14 -18.28 22.07 -6.03
CA THR A 14 -19.19 21.73 -7.13
C THR A 14 -18.90 20.29 -7.56
N ILE A 15 -19.74 19.34 -7.13
CA ILE A 15 -19.73 17.99 -7.68
C ILE A 15 -20.28 18.07 -9.11
N LEU A 16 -19.39 18.06 -10.08
CA LEU A 16 -19.78 17.87 -11.49
C LEU A 16 -20.12 16.39 -11.65
N THR A 17 -21.39 16.02 -11.50
CA THR A 17 -21.88 14.70 -11.90
C THR A 17 -21.91 14.64 -13.42
N THR A 18 -20.79 14.31 -14.05
CA THR A 18 -20.79 13.86 -15.44
C THR A 18 -21.41 12.47 -15.47
N PHE A 19 -22.62 12.38 -16.03
CA PHE A 19 -23.17 11.14 -16.54
C PHE A 19 -22.19 10.58 -17.59
N ALA A 20 -21.40 9.58 -17.20
CA ALA A 20 -20.68 8.75 -18.15
C ALA A 20 -21.69 7.74 -18.73
N SER A 21 -21.95 7.91 -20.03
CA SER A 21 -22.63 6.94 -20.87
C SER A 21 -21.92 5.59 -20.82
N ASN A 22 -22.71 4.52 -21.02
CA ASN A 22 -22.28 3.12 -21.16
C ASN A 22 -21.12 2.97 -22.16
N VAL A 23 -19.88 3.07 -21.69
CA VAL A 23 -18.68 2.66 -22.43
C VAL A 23 -18.24 1.36 -21.78
N LYS A 24 -18.33 0.25 -22.52
CA LYS A 24 -17.67 -1.00 -22.12
C LYS A 24 -16.19 -0.67 -21.87
N SER A 25 -15.72 -0.94 -20.65
CA SER A 25 -14.37 -0.72 -20.15
C SER A 25 -13.33 -1.40 -21.04
N SER A 26 -12.87 -0.71 -22.08
CA SER A 26 -11.70 -1.13 -22.85
C SER A 26 -10.47 -0.71 -22.07
N LEU A 27 -9.55 -1.66 -21.83
CA LEU A 27 -8.23 -1.35 -21.29
C LEU A 27 -7.56 -0.21 -22.07
N PRO A 28 -6.64 0.53 -21.42
CA PRO A 28 -5.90 1.60 -22.06
C PRO A 28 -5.29 1.14 -23.40
N GLN A 29 -5.50 1.93 -24.46
CA GLN A 29 -4.91 1.64 -25.77
C GLN A 29 -3.38 1.55 -25.66
N GLY A 30 -2.77 0.51 -26.24
CA GLY A 30 -1.32 0.31 -26.20
C GLY A 30 -0.79 -0.49 -25.01
N LEU A 31 -1.64 -0.93 -24.07
CA LEU A 31 -1.16 -1.76 -22.95
C LEU A 31 -0.49 -3.08 -23.41
N GLN A 32 -0.93 -3.61 -24.55
CA GLN A 32 -0.35 -4.81 -25.17
C GLN A 32 1.04 -4.62 -25.77
N THR A 33 1.48 -3.38 -26.01
CA THR A 33 2.82 -3.11 -26.56
C THR A 33 3.90 -3.04 -25.47
N LEU A 34 3.49 -3.01 -24.20
CA LEU A 34 4.42 -3.05 -23.09
C LEU A 34 5.02 -4.45 -22.93
N ASN A 35 6.29 -4.50 -22.53
CA ASN A 35 6.99 -5.71 -22.13
C ASN A 35 6.36 -6.41 -20.91
N ILE A 36 5.54 -5.70 -20.14
CA ILE A 36 4.80 -6.22 -18.98
C ILE A 36 3.39 -6.74 -19.33
N SER A 37 2.99 -6.68 -20.61
CA SER A 37 1.63 -7.04 -21.04
C SER A 37 1.21 -8.46 -20.66
N SER A 38 2.14 -9.41 -20.66
CA SER A 38 1.90 -10.80 -20.25
C SER A 38 1.62 -10.98 -18.76
N GLU A 39 2.01 -10.01 -17.93
CA GLU A 39 1.76 -10.01 -16.48
C GLU A 39 0.43 -9.30 -16.13
N ILE A 40 -0.28 -8.76 -17.13
CA ILE A 40 -1.59 -8.11 -16.95
C ILE A 40 -2.68 -9.03 -17.50
N THR A 41 -3.68 -9.34 -16.66
CA THR A 41 -4.83 -10.16 -17.05
C THR A 41 -6.13 -9.40 -16.94
N THR A 42 -7.06 -9.79 -17.81
CA THR A 42 -8.43 -9.29 -17.89
C THR A 42 -9.44 -10.42 -17.73
N ASP A 43 -8.96 -11.62 -17.39
CA ASP A 43 -9.82 -12.79 -17.14
C ASP A 43 -10.86 -12.44 -16.06
N PRO A 44 -12.17 -12.51 -16.37
CA PRO A 44 -13.24 -12.21 -15.44
C PRO A 44 -13.18 -13.01 -14.14
N ASN A 45 -12.68 -14.26 -14.17
CA ASN A 45 -12.55 -15.08 -12.98
C ASN A 45 -11.48 -14.51 -12.04
N ILE A 46 -10.37 -14.07 -12.62
CA ILE A 46 -9.27 -13.46 -11.86
C ILE A 46 -9.71 -12.10 -11.35
N THR A 47 -10.22 -11.21 -12.19
CA THR A 47 -10.62 -9.86 -11.76
C THR A 47 -11.72 -9.91 -10.69
N ALA A 48 -12.68 -10.84 -10.80
CA ALA A 48 -13.70 -11.05 -9.76
C ALA A 48 -13.12 -11.47 -8.40
N SER A 49 -12.03 -12.26 -8.37
CA SER A 49 -11.37 -12.66 -7.12
C SER A 49 -10.73 -11.50 -6.36
N PHE A 50 -10.57 -10.34 -7.02
CA PHE A 50 -10.03 -9.11 -6.44
C PHE A 50 -11.10 -8.02 -6.19
N ALA A 51 -12.38 -8.34 -6.41
CA ALA A 51 -13.46 -7.34 -6.38
C ALA A 51 -13.93 -6.94 -4.98
N THR A 52 -13.55 -7.68 -3.94
CA THR A 52 -13.90 -7.41 -2.53
C THR A 52 -12.65 -7.16 -1.69
N ASP A 53 -12.83 -6.64 -0.48
CA ASP A 53 -11.79 -6.53 0.54
C ASP A 53 -12.26 -7.16 1.86
N PHE A 54 -11.45 -7.12 2.91
CA PHE A 54 -11.78 -7.72 4.21
C PHE A 54 -13.08 -7.19 4.83
N GLY A 55 -13.45 -5.94 4.54
CA GLY A 55 -14.69 -5.36 5.03
C GLY A 55 -15.95 -5.95 4.39
N ASN A 56 -15.83 -6.50 3.17
CA ASN A 56 -16.96 -7.04 2.39
C ASN A 56 -18.16 -6.08 2.23
N LEU A 57 -17.93 -4.78 2.36
CA LEU A 57 -18.97 -3.76 2.21
C LEU A 57 -19.20 -3.37 0.75
N PHE A 58 -18.16 -3.49 -0.07
CA PHE A 58 -18.19 -3.13 -1.49
C PHE A 58 -17.71 -4.29 -2.34
N ASN A 59 -18.34 -4.42 -3.51
CA ASN A 59 -17.91 -5.29 -4.59
C ASN A 59 -17.68 -4.43 -5.84
N ARG A 60 -16.42 -4.22 -6.21
CA ARG A 60 -16.00 -3.40 -7.35
C ARG A 60 -14.88 -4.10 -8.11
N THR A 61 -15.24 -4.72 -9.22
CA THR A 61 -14.31 -5.46 -10.07
C THR A 61 -13.32 -4.51 -10.75
N PRO A 62 -12.00 -4.76 -10.65
CA PRO A 62 -11.02 -3.99 -11.41
C PRO A 62 -11.13 -4.28 -12.91
N GLY A 63 -10.77 -3.31 -13.75
CA GLY A 63 -10.73 -3.49 -15.20
C GLY A 63 -9.66 -4.50 -15.63
N ALA A 64 -8.54 -4.56 -14.90
CA ALA A 64 -7.51 -5.57 -15.05
C ALA A 64 -6.74 -5.79 -13.74
N VAL A 65 -6.08 -6.93 -13.63
CA VAL A 65 -5.15 -7.24 -12.54
C VAL A 65 -3.75 -7.41 -13.11
N PHE A 66 -2.78 -6.75 -12.49
CA PHE A 66 -1.37 -6.79 -12.83
C PHE A 66 -0.58 -7.55 -11.77
N PHE A 67 0.20 -8.53 -12.21
CA PHE A 67 1.05 -9.39 -11.38
C PHE A 67 2.54 -9.08 -11.62
N PRO A 68 3.08 -7.97 -11.11
CA PRO A 68 4.47 -7.59 -11.35
C PRO A 68 5.45 -8.70 -10.91
N SER A 69 6.50 -8.89 -11.71
CA SER A 69 7.62 -9.79 -11.39
C SER A 69 8.77 -9.04 -10.72
N SER A 70 8.85 -7.72 -10.94
CA SER A 70 9.87 -6.85 -10.37
C SER A 70 9.30 -5.47 -10.03
N PRO A 71 9.96 -4.71 -9.13
CA PRO A 71 9.61 -3.30 -8.89
C PRO A 71 9.66 -2.43 -10.15
N ASN A 72 10.51 -2.76 -11.13
CA ASN A 72 10.63 -2.02 -12.39
C ASN A 72 9.37 -2.17 -13.27
N ASP A 73 8.66 -3.30 -13.16
CA ASP A 73 7.43 -3.54 -13.89
C ASP A 73 6.33 -2.57 -13.40
N ILE A 74 6.28 -2.32 -12.09
CA ILE A 74 5.39 -1.33 -11.47
C ILE A 74 5.72 0.07 -11.95
N THR A 75 7.01 0.45 -11.97
CA THR A 75 7.44 1.74 -12.51
C THR A 75 7.01 1.90 -13.97
N THR A 76 7.17 0.85 -14.78
CA THR A 76 6.78 0.84 -16.19
C THR A 76 5.28 1.11 -16.35
N LEU A 77 4.44 0.44 -15.56
CA LEU A 77 2.99 0.66 -15.57
C LEU A 77 2.61 2.09 -15.15
N ILE A 78 3.20 2.60 -14.07
CA ILE A 78 2.94 3.96 -13.57
C ILE A 78 3.37 5.00 -14.62
N CYS A 79 4.58 4.85 -15.19
CA CYS A 79 5.07 5.72 -16.24
C CYS A 79 4.16 5.69 -17.47
N PHE A 80 3.67 4.52 -17.87
CA PHE A 80 2.75 4.39 -19.00
C PHE A 80 1.41 5.09 -18.75
N SER A 81 0.83 4.96 -17.54
CA SER A 81 -0.39 5.71 -17.19
C SER A 81 -0.15 7.21 -17.20
N TYR A 82 1.00 7.66 -16.67
CA TYR A 82 1.35 9.07 -16.58
C TYR A 82 1.59 9.73 -17.95
N THR A 83 2.19 9.01 -18.91
CA THR A 83 2.48 9.53 -20.25
C THR A 83 1.36 9.29 -21.26
N SER A 84 0.35 8.50 -20.90
CA SER A 84 -0.83 8.25 -21.73
C SER A 84 -1.66 9.51 -21.94
N THR A 85 -2.24 9.66 -23.13
CA THR A 85 -3.25 10.69 -23.41
C THR A 85 -4.55 10.49 -22.63
N THR A 86 -4.77 9.26 -22.14
CA THR A 86 -5.88 8.87 -21.27
C THR A 86 -5.31 8.11 -20.06
N PRO A 87 -4.90 8.83 -19.00
CA PRO A 87 -4.44 8.20 -17.77
C PRO A 87 -5.54 7.35 -17.14
N PHE A 88 -5.14 6.28 -16.48
CA PHE A 88 -6.04 5.33 -15.83
C PHE A 88 -5.67 5.14 -14.37
N HIS A 89 -6.67 4.82 -13.55
CA HIS A 89 -6.47 4.60 -12.13
C HIS A 89 -5.66 3.33 -11.87
N ILE A 90 -4.71 3.45 -10.94
CA ILE A 90 -3.88 2.36 -10.46
C ILE A 90 -4.09 2.27 -8.95
N SER A 91 -4.30 1.06 -8.45
CA SER A 91 -4.34 0.78 -7.01
C SER A 91 -3.44 -0.39 -6.70
N GLN A 92 -2.69 -0.31 -5.61
CA GLN A 92 -1.91 -1.42 -5.09
C GLN A 92 -2.72 -2.21 -4.08
N ARG A 93 -2.59 -3.54 -4.12
CA ARG A 93 -3.18 -4.42 -3.13
C ARG A 93 -2.11 -5.33 -2.54
N GLY A 94 -1.94 -5.25 -1.22
CA GLY A 94 -1.25 -6.28 -0.45
C GLY A 94 -2.17 -7.48 -0.25
N LEU A 95 -2.50 -7.80 1.01
CA LEU A 95 -3.43 -8.89 1.34
C LEU A 95 -4.92 -8.53 1.24
N GLY A 96 -5.26 -7.27 0.96
CA GLY A 96 -6.66 -6.84 0.88
C GLY A 96 -7.36 -6.67 2.24
N HIS A 97 -6.62 -6.41 3.32
CA HIS A 97 -7.17 -6.12 4.66
C HIS A 97 -7.85 -4.75 4.83
N SER A 98 -8.01 -4.01 3.73
CA SER A 98 -8.89 -2.84 3.66
C SER A 98 -10.32 -3.21 4.05
N THR A 99 -11.04 -2.26 4.66
CA THR A 99 -12.41 -2.47 5.14
C THR A 99 -13.45 -1.63 4.42
N TYR A 100 -13.02 -0.68 3.58
CA TYR A 100 -13.89 0.32 2.97
C TYR A 100 -13.50 0.63 1.52
N GLY A 101 -13.04 -0.38 0.80
CA GLY A 101 -12.75 -0.30 -0.63
C GLY A 101 -11.49 0.49 -0.98
N GLN A 102 -10.58 0.75 -0.04
CA GLN A 102 -9.39 1.60 -0.28
C GLN A 102 -8.47 1.04 -1.38
N THR A 103 -8.47 -0.27 -1.59
CA THR A 103 -7.68 -0.93 -2.65
C THR A 103 -8.50 -1.21 -3.90
N LEU A 104 -9.82 -1.03 -3.89
CA LEU A 104 -10.68 -1.37 -5.03
C LEU A 104 -10.60 -0.28 -6.10
N VAL A 105 -10.39 -0.68 -7.35
CA VAL A 105 -10.16 0.23 -8.48
C VAL A 105 -11.05 -0.15 -9.67
N PRO A 106 -12.35 0.21 -9.64
CA PRO A 106 -13.22 -0.04 -10.79
C PRO A 106 -12.65 0.66 -12.04
N ASP A 107 -12.75 -0.01 -13.19
CA ASP A 107 -12.29 0.50 -14.50
C ASP A 107 -10.78 0.85 -14.58
N GLY A 108 -10.00 0.48 -13.58
CA GLY A 108 -8.54 0.67 -13.56
C GLY A 108 -7.77 -0.63 -13.43
N ILE A 109 -6.47 -0.50 -13.12
CA ILE A 109 -5.55 -1.62 -12.99
C ILE A 109 -5.18 -1.82 -11.53
N LEU A 110 -5.49 -2.99 -11.00
CA LEU A 110 -5.11 -3.39 -9.66
C LEU A 110 -3.75 -4.11 -9.70
N ILE A 111 -2.79 -3.66 -8.90
CA ILE A 111 -1.49 -4.30 -8.73
C ILE A 111 -1.58 -5.30 -7.58
N ASP A 112 -1.46 -6.60 -7.88
CA ASP A 112 -1.29 -7.63 -6.85
C ASP A 112 0.17 -7.62 -6.38
N MET A 113 0.45 -6.97 -5.26
CA MET A 113 1.82 -6.87 -4.74
C MET A 113 2.37 -8.25 -4.36
N SER A 114 1.52 -9.23 -4.02
CA SER A 114 1.96 -10.57 -3.60
C SER A 114 2.75 -11.31 -4.69
N SER A 115 2.57 -10.95 -5.97
CA SER A 115 3.28 -11.57 -7.08
C SER A 115 4.80 -11.31 -7.05
N LEU A 116 5.23 -10.17 -6.47
CA LEU A 116 6.66 -9.83 -6.32
C LEU A 116 7.42 -10.88 -5.49
N GLY A 117 6.73 -11.53 -4.54
CA GLY A 117 7.29 -12.58 -3.69
C GLY A 117 7.26 -13.97 -4.31
N ARG A 118 6.50 -14.20 -5.40
CA ARG A 118 6.32 -15.55 -5.99
C ARG A 118 7.54 -16.01 -6.79
N LYS A 119 8.23 -15.09 -7.47
CA LYS A 119 9.36 -15.39 -8.37
C LYS A 119 10.74 -15.17 -7.72
N ASN A 120 10.81 -14.48 -6.59
CA ASN A 120 12.07 -14.11 -5.93
C ASN A 120 12.05 -14.52 -4.45
N HIS A 121 12.94 -15.44 -4.07
CA HIS A 121 13.04 -15.94 -2.70
C HIS A 121 13.79 -15.01 -1.73
N ASN A 122 14.49 -13.99 -2.24
CA ASN A 122 15.33 -13.08 -1.45
C ASN A 122 14.63 -11.73 -1.19
N ARG A 123 13.37 -11.77 -0.76
CA ARG A 123 12.58 -10.56 -0.44
C ARG A 123 12.66 -10.15 1.03
N ILE A 124 13.31 -10.95 1.87
CA ILE A 124 13.65 -10.61 3.26
C ILE A 124 15.14 -10.88 3.43
N ASN A 125 15.94 -9.83 3.64
CA ASN A 125 17.37 -9.94 3.91
C ASN A 125 17.71 -9.33 5.26
N VAL A 126 18.24 -10.14 6.17
CA VAL A 126 18.59 -9.72 7.53
C VAL A 126 20.08 -9.42 7.61
N THR A 127 20.42 -8.20 8.02
CA THR A 127 21.79 -7.79 8.29
C THR A 127 22.01 -7.73 9.79
N ASN A 128 22.90 -8.61 10.29
CA ASN A 128 23.35 -8.58 11.67
C ASN A 128 24.65 -7.77 11.77
N GLY A 129 24.60 -6.65 12.49
CA GLY A 129 25.72 -5.73 12.66
C GLY A 129 25.51 -4.87 13.91
N PRO A 130 26.35 -3.82 14.13
CA PRO A 130 26.21 -2.94 15.29
C PRO A 130 24.82 -2.31 15.43
N ILE A 131 24.17 -2.06 14.28
CA ILE A 131 22.79 -1.62 14.18
C ILE A 131 22.07 -2.61 13.24
N PRO A 132 21.38 -3.63 13.78
CA PRO A 132 20.79 -4.68 12.95
C PRO A 132 19.52 -4.17 12.26
N TYR A 133 19.31 -4.61 11.01
CA TYR A 133 18.13 -4.26 10.22
C TYR A 133 17.75 -5.39 9.25
N ALA A 134 16.51 -5.39 8.78
CA ALA A 134 16.04 -6.23 7.69
C ALA A 134 15.61 -5.35 6.51
N ASP A 135 16.11 -5.66 5.32
CA ASP A 135 15.57 -5.13 4.06
C ASP A 135 14.46 -6.06 3.59
N VAL A 136 13.23 -5.54 3.54
CA VAL A 136 11.99 -6.32 3.37
C VAL A 136 11.19 -5.79 2.19
N GLY A 137 10.78 -6.70 1.31
CA GLY A 137 9.84 -6.42 0.23
C GLY A 137 8.47 -5.99 0.78
N ALA A 138 7.86 -4.98 0.18
CA ALA A 138 6.61 -4.43 0.71
C ALA A 138 5.41 -5.40 0.65
N GLU A 139 5.51 -6.45 -0.16
CA GLU A 139 4.52 -7.53 -0.24
C GLU A 139 4.65 -8.58 0.86
N GLN A 140 5.75 -8.57 1.61
CA GLN A 140 6.01 -9.54 2.67
C GLN A 140 5.09 -9.29 3.86
N ILE A 141 4.67 -10.37 4.51
CA ILE A 141 3.79 -10.33 5.67
C ILE A 141 4.63 -10.32 6.97
N TRP A 142 4.12 -9.66 8.00
CA TRP A 142 4.86 -9.48 9.26
C TRP A 142 5.31 -10.78 9.93
N ILE A 143 4.53 -11.86 9.78
CA ILE A 143 4.90 -13.17 10.32
C ILE A 143 6.13 -13.76 9.63
N ASP A 144 6.28 -13.58 8.31
CA ASP A 144 7.45 -14.07 7.57
C ASP A 144 8.68 -13.25 7.89
N VAL A 145 8.51 -11.92 8.05
CA VAL A 145 9.56 -11.02 8.53
C VAL A 145 10.03 -11.46 9.91
N LEU A 146 9.11 -11.68 10.85
CA LEU A 146 9.43 -12.14 12.20
C LEU A 146 10.15 -13.49 12.17
N ASN A 147 9.65 -14.46 11.41
CA ASN A 147 10.27 -15.77 11.28
C ASN A 147 11.69 -15.69 10.70
N ALA A 148 11.93 -14.80 9.74
CA ALA A 148 13.24 -14.58 9.16
C ALA A 148 14.21 -13.93 10.16
N THR A 149 13.77 -12.93 10.92
CA THR A 149 14.62 -12.22 11.89
C THR A 149 14.94 -13.09 13.10
N LEU A 150 13.98 -13.92 13.56
CA LEU A 150 14.16 -14.81 14.71
C LEU A 150 15.24 -15.86 14.49
N LYS A 151 15.53 -16.25 13.24
CA LYS A 151 16.68 -17.12 12.90
C LYS A 151 18.03 -16.51 13.32
N HIS A 152 18.07 -15.20 13.55
CA HIS A 152 19.23 -14.44 13.98
C HIS A 152 19.12 -13.96 15.43
N ASP A 153 18.16 -14.47 16.22
CA ASP A 153 17.82 -13.98 17.57
C ASP A 153 17.42 -12.48 17.59
N LEU A 154 16.86 -12.00 16.49
CA LEU A 154 16.42 -10.62 16.30
C LEU A 154 14.91 -10.54 16.07
N MET A 155 14.30 -9.42 16.45
CA MET A 155 12.91 -9.11 16.16
C MET A 155 12.76 -7.69 15.61
N PRO A 156 11.71 -7.40 14.82
CA PRO A 156 11.36 -6.04 14.46
C PRO A 156 11.20 -5.19 15.72
N ARG A 157 11.93 -4.08 15.78
CA ARG A 157 11.92 -3.20 16.94
C ARG A 157 10.56 -2.52 17.10
N THR A 158 9.92 -2.68 18.25
CA THR A 158 8.65 -2.01 18.55
C THR A 158 8.92 -0.60 19.08
N GLY A 159 8.41 0.43 18.40
CA GLY A 159 8.28 1.76 19.00
C GLY A 159 9.37 2.80 18.71
N GLU A 160 10.17 2.66 17.66
CA GLU A 160 10.98 3.80 17.20
C GLU A 160 11.08 3.85 15.67
N THR A 161 10.63 4.97 15.10
CA THR A 161 10.55 5.23 13.67
C THR A 161 11.94 5.18 13.04
N VAL A 162 12.18 4.21 12.17
CA VAL A 162 13.42 4.13 11.40
C VAL A 162 13.27 5.01 10.17
N THR A 163 14.06 6.07 10.14
CA THR A 163 14.09 7.04 9.03
C THR A 163 14.92 6.46 7.88
N CYS A 164 14.37 6.38 6.66
CA CYS A 164 15.10 5.97 5.46
C CYS A 164 14.72 6.90 4.29
N SER A 165 15.45 7.89 3.81
CA SER A 165 16.73 8.52 4.15
C SER A 165 16.47 10.05 4.18
N ARG A 166 17.14 10.82 5.06
CA ARG A 166 17.02 12.30 5.06
C ARG A 166 17.87 12.94 3.97
N GLU A 167 18.78 12.16 3.40
CA GLU A 167 19.82 12.62 2.49
C GLU A 167 19.34 12.66 1.02
N SER A 168 18.19 12.06 0.71
CA SER A 168 17.60 12.08 -0.64
C SER A 168 16.06 11.99 -0.59
N ASN A 169 15.38 13.06 -1.02
CA ASN A 169 13.91 13.20 -1.10
C ASN A 169 13.13 12.97 0.21
N PRO A 170 13.45 13.70 1.31
CA PRO A 170 12.77 13.54 2.60
C PRO A 170 11.26 13.84 2.55
N ASP A 171 10.83 14.78 1.71
CA ASP A 171 9.41 15.15 1.60
C ASP A 171 8.57 13.99 1.04
N LEU A 172 9.09 13.27 0.04
CA LEU A 172 8.44 12.08 -0.51
C LEU A 172 8.41 10.95 0.52
N PHE A 173 9.48 10.78 1.30
CA PHE A 173 9.53 9.79 2.36
C PHE A 173 8.42 10.01 3.39
N TYR A 174 8.28 11.24 3.91
CA TYR A 174 7.23 11.54 4.89
C TYR A 174 5.83 11.51 4.27
N ALA A 175 5.67 11.91 3.00
CA ALA A 175 4.38 11.83 2.32
C ALA A 175 3.91 10.38 2.13
N VAL A 176 4.81 9.45 1.80
CA VAL A 176 4.47 8.05 1.59
C VAL A 176 4.12 7.33 2.90
N LEU A 177 4.78 7.66 4.01
CA LEU A 177 4.47 7.08 5.32
C LEU A 177 3.11 7.58 5.85
N GLY A 178 2.14 6.68 5.93
CA GLY A 178 0.77 7.04 6.32
C GLY A 178 -0.01 7.76 5.21
N GLY A 179 0.57 7.91 4.01
CA GLY A 179 -0.04 8.59 2.87
C GLY A 179 -1.11 7.78 2.13
N LEU A 180 -1.56 6.65 2.70
CA LEU A 180 -2.64 5.81 2.15
C LEU A 180 -2.44 5.44 0.65
N GLY A 181 -1.18 5.28 0.21
CA GLY A 181 -0.85 4.96 -1.18
C GLY A 181 -1.01 6.10 -2.19
N GLN A 182 -1.27 7.34 -1.76
CA GLN A 182 -1.51 8.49 -2.66
C GLN A 182 -0.26 8.99 -3.35
N PHE A 183 0.91 8.82 -2.71
CA PHE A 183 2.18 9.41 -3.15
C PHE A 183 3.13 8.41 -3.79
N GLY A 184 2.73 7.13 -3.88
CA GLY A 184 3.52 6.09 -4.54
C GLY A 184 3.27 4.67 -4.03
N VAL A 185 3.93 3.73 -4.69
CA VAL A 185 3.96 2.31 -4.34
C VAL A 185 5.25 2.00 -3.59
N ILE A 186 5.15 1.57 -2.34
CA ILE A 186 6.31 1.09 -1.58
C ILE A 186 6.64 -0.30 -2.13
N THR A 187 7.87 -0.53 -2.57
CA THR A 187 8.32 -1.84 -3.08
C THR A 187 9.34 -2.51 -2.15
N ARG A 188 9.99 -1.73 -1.27
CA ARG A 188 10.91 -2.22 -0.24
C ARG A 188 10.95 -1.24 0.94
N ALA A 189 11.09 -1.77 2.15
CA ALA A 189 11.30 -1.01 3.37
C ALA A 189 12.48 -1.60 4.16
N ARG A 190 13.21 -0.75 4.88
CA ARG A 190 14.22 -1.17 5.85
C ARG A 190 13.64 -1.09 7.25
N ILE A 191 13.67 -2.21 7.96
CA ILE A 191 13.08 -2.37 9.29
C ILE A 191 14.21 -2.54 10.29
N ALA A 192 14.30 -1.68 11.32
CA ALA A 192 15.30 -1.89 12.37
C ALA A 192 14.92 -3.08 13.23
N LEU A 193 15.95 -3.77 13.70
CA LEU A 193 15.82 -4.94 14.54
C LEU A 193 16.40 -4.68 15.92
N GLU A 194 15.98 -5.49 16.88
CA GLU A 194 16.53 -5.53 18.22
C GLU A 194 16.61 -6.99 18.73
N PRO A 195 17.34 -7.27 19.82
CA PRO A 195 17.39 -8.61 20.40
C PRO A 195 15.99 -9.15 20.74
N ALA A 196 15.71 -10.36 20.25
CA ALA A 196 14.40 -10.99 20.42
C ALA A 196 14.10 -11.32 21.89
N GLN A 197 12.96 -10.82 22.37
CA GLN A 197 12.46 -11.16 23.69
C GLN A 197 11.94 -12.61 23.71
N LYS A 198 12.38 -13.41 24.69
CA LYS A 198 12.01 -14.84 24.78
C LYS A 198 10.67 -15.07 25.49
N ARG A 199 10.19 -14.07 26.23
CA ARG A 199 8.99 -14.16 27.06
C ARG A 199 8.30 -12.80 27.04
N VAL A 200 6.98 -12.84 27.02
CA VAL A 200 6.14 -11.66 27.22
C VAL A 200 5.28 -11.92 28.45
N ARG A 201 5.16 -10.93 29.33
CA ARG A 201 4.17 -10.96 30.41
C ARG A 201 2.90 -10.32 29.87
N TRP A 202 1.84 -11.10 29.74
CA TRP A 202 0.53 -10.63 29.31
C TRP A 202 -0.38 -10.48 30.53
N LEU A 203 -0.97 -9.30 30.69
CA LEU A 203 -1.87 -8.96 31.79
C LEU A 203 -3.14 -8.36 31.18
N GLU A 204 -4.30 -8.87 31.59
CA GLU A 204 -5.60 -8.29 31.29
C GLU A 204 -6.14 -7.67 32.58
N LEU A 205 -6.43 -6.36 32.54
CA LEU A 205 -6.91 -5.61 33.69
C LEU A 205 -8.32 -5.11 33.39
N PHE A 206 -9.26 -5.41 34.28
CA PHE A 206 -10.67 -5.03 34.14
C PHE A 206 -10.95 -3.77 34.96
N TYR A 207 -11.65 -2.81 34.36
CA TYR A 207 -12.07 -1.58 35.00
C TYR A 207 -13.58 -1.40 34.83
N THR A 208 -14.25 -0.97 35.90
CA THR A 208 -15.69 -0.69 35.90
C THR A 208 -15.99 0.80 35.68
N ASP A 209 -15.00 1.67 35.86
CA ASP A 209 -15.09 3.11 35.63
C ASP A 209 -13.95 3.56 34.72
N ILE A 210 -14.29 4.34 33.70
CA ILE A 210 -13.36 4.93 32.73
C ILE A 210 -12.42 5.94 33.41
N LYS A 211 -12.84 6.56 34.53
CA LYS A 211 -12.03 7.56 35.24
C LYS A 211 -10.96 6.98 36.16
N GLY A 212 -10.96 5.67 36.43
CA GLY A 212 -9.95 5.03 37.26
C GLY A 212 -9.87 5.56 38.70
N THR A 213 -10.97 6.10 39.24
CA THR A 213 -11.00 6.60 40.61
C THR A 213 -11.04 5.44 41.60
N HIS A 214 -9.91 5.22 42.28
CA HIS A 214 -9.88 4.43 43.51
C HIS A 214 -10.64 5.21 44.60
N GLN A 215 -11.72 4.63 45.16
CA GLN A 215 -12.25 5.04 46.46
C GLN A 215 -11.33 4.57 47.58
#